data_AF-A0A958ECV7-F1
#
_entry.id   AF-A0A958ECV7-F1
#
_cell.length_a   1.000
_cell.length_b   1.000
_cell.length_c   1.000
_cell.angle_alpha   90.00
_cell.angle_beta   90.00
_cell.angle_gamma   90.00
#
_symmetry.space_group_name_H-M   'P 1'
#
loop_
_entity.id
_entity.type
_entity.pdbx_description
1 polymer ?
#
loop_
_entity_poly.entity_id
_entity_poly.type
_entity_poly.pdbx_seq_one_letter_code
_entity_poly.pdbx_strand_id
1 'polypeptide(L)'
;GKKMITSGMVSPNSRDRGRDFLVDALFNRGFSGGIVMAIRDGIPNFELVGIVSAVAADEEAVLIPDPSYVSDRPAHGQPYIGRPIISPRKVVKYGVTYGIGIEAIREFIAANREAIEGYGLKSSLLLQ
;
A
#
# COMPACT_ATOMS: atom_id res chain seq x y z
N GLY A 1 -8.01 -9.71 5.90
CA GLY A 1 -8.54 -8.33 5.83
C GLY A 1 -10.01 -8.38 5.48
N LYS A 2 -10.83 -7.42 5.94
CA LYS A 2 -12.20 -7.27 5.45
C LYS A 2 -12.16 -6.71 4.03
N LYS A 3 -12.89 -7.32 3.08
CA LYS A 3 -13.02 -6.79 1.72
C LYS A 3 -13.81 -5.49 1.79
N MET A 4 -13.22 -4.38 1.37
CA MET A 4 -13.85 -3.06 1.42
C MET A 4 -13.61 -2.34 0.09
N ILE A 5 -14.61 -1.58 -0.33
CA ILE A 5 -14.52 -0.64 -1.44
C ILE A 5 -14.55 0.76 -0.81
N THR A 6 -13.65 1.63 -1.26
CA THR A 6 -13.59 3.03 -0.85
C THR A 6 -13.50 3.90 -2.08
N SER A 7 -14.04 5.11 -2.02
CA SER A 7 -13.94 6.13 -3.05
C SER A 7 -13.12 7.31 -2.52
N GLY A 8 -12.53 8.06 -3.44
CA GLY A 8 -11.58 9.11 -3.09
C GLY A 8 -11.19 9.94 -4.30
N MET A 9 -10.32 10.91 -4.06
CA MET A 9 -9.70 11.70 -5.13
C MET A 9 -8.36 11.09 -5.51
N VAL A 10 -8.01 11.20 -6.80
CA VAL A 10 -6.71 10.80 -7.33
C VAL A 10 -6.03 12.02 -7.93
N SER A 11 -4.73 12.16 -7.67
CA SER A 11 -3.92 13.22 -8.28
C SER A 11 -2.58 12.68 -8.76
N PRO A 12 -2.02 13.18 -9.88
CA PRO A 12 -0.69 12.81 -10.33
C PRO A 12 0.34 13.16 -9.26
N ASN A 13 1.29 12.25 -9.00
CA ASN A 13 2.45 12.59 -8.17
C ASN A 13 3.50 13.29 -9.05
N SER A 14 3.64 14.60 -8.89
CA SER A 14 4.52 15.44 -9.72
C SER A 14 6.01 15.06 -9.64
N ARG A 15 6.40 14.27 -8.65
CA ARG A 15 7.79 13.83 -8.44
C ARG A 15 8.26 12.77 -9.43
N ASP A 16 7.37 11.96 -10.00
CA ASP A 16 7.77 10.80 -10.81
C ASP A 16 7.20 10.79 -12.25
N ARG A 17 7.12 11.98 -12.88
CA ARG A 17 6.70 12.13 -14.30
C ARG A 17 5.41 11.38 -14.67
N GLY A 18 4.47 11.23 -13.73
CA GLY A 18 3.19 10.55 -13.95
C GLY A 18 3.20 9.02 -13.83
N ARG A 19 4.31 8.41 -13.38
CA ARG A 19 4.39 6.97 -13.10
C ARG A 19 3.68 6.57 -11.81
N ASP A 20 3.64 7.49 -10.84
CA ASP A 20 2.94 7.32 -9.58
C ASP A 20 1.82 8.36 -9.41
N PHE A 21 0.86 8.03 -8.55
CA PHE A 21 -0.24 8.92 -8.16
C PHE A 21 -0.52 8.85 -6.67
N LEU A 22 -1.15 9.91 -6.17
CA LEU A 22 -1.65 10.00 -4.81
C LEU A 22 -3.15 9.71 -4.81
N VAL A 23 -3.60 8.97 -3.80
CA VAL A 23 -5.01 8.72 -3.54
C VAL A 23 -5.37 9.25 -2.16
N ASP A 24 -6.39 10.10 -2.13
CA ASP A 24 -7.07 10.47 -0.89
C ASP A 24 -8.23 9.50 -0.64
N ALA A 25 -7.95 8.40 0.08
CA ALA A 25 -8.95 7.43 0.49
C ALA A 25 -8.51 6.66 1.75
N LEU A 26 -9.48 6.03 2.41
CA LEU A 26 -9.28 5.28 3.66
C LEU A 26 -8.71 3.88 3.38
N PHE A 27 -7.41 3.81 3.16
CA PHE A 27 -6.69 2.55 3.02
C PHE A 27 -6.16 2.05 4.37
N ASN A 28 -6.46 0.79 4.67
CA ASN A 28 -5.93 0.11 5.85
C ASN A 28 -4.71 -0.74 5.52
N ARG A 29 -3.92 -1.09 6.54
CA ARG A 29 -2.83 -2.06 6.37
C ARG A 29 -3.37 -3.34 5.74
N GLY A 30 -2.68 -3.82 4.69
CA GLY A 30 -3.11 -4.97 3.90
C GLY A 30 -3.88 -4.62 2.62
N PHE A 31 -3.95 -3.35 2.24
CA PHE A 31 -4.51 -2.93 0.94
C PHE A 31 -3.48 -2.86 -0.21
N SER A 32 -2.20 -3.14 0.06
CA SER A 32 -1.16 -3.25 -0.99
C SER A 32 -1.60 -4.24 -2.07
N GLY A 33 -1.41 -3.86 -3.33
CA GLY A 33 -1.91 -4.61 -4.49
C GLY A 33 -3.39 -4.37 -4.80
N GLY A 34 -4.10 -3.55 -4.01
CA GLY A 34 -5.47 -3.17 -4.30
C GLY A 34 -5.60 -2.39 -5.60
N ILE A 35 -6.66 -2.67 -6.36
CA ILE A 35 -6.92 -2.05 -7.65
C ILE A 35 -7.53 -0.65 -7.43
N VAL A 36 -7.06 0.33 -8.20
CA VAL A 36 -7.64 1.68 -8.25
C VAL A 36 -8.32 1.87 -9.60
N MET A 37 -9.60 2.22 -9.57
CA MET A 37 -10.40 2.49 -10.76
C MET A 37 -10.90 3.94 -10.73
N ALA A 38 -10.86 4.62 -11.88
CA ALA A 38 -11.52 5.89 -12.08
C ALA A 38 -12.89 5.69 -12.73
N ILE A 39 -13.81 6.61 -12.46
CA ILE A 39 -15.12 6.68 -13.13
C ILE A 39 -15.06 7.81 -14.14
N ARG A 40 -15.28 7.50 -15.43
CA ARG A 40 -15.27 8.48 -16.52
C ARG A 40 -16.68 8.66 -17.08
N ASP A 41 -17.26 9.85 -16.98
CA ASP A 41 -18.61 10.11 -17.50
C ASP A 41 -19.72 9.28 -16.80
N GLY A 42 -19.48 8.83 -15.57
CA GLY A 42 -20.44 8.08 -14.75
C GLY A 42 -20.36 6.56 -14.91
N ILE A 43 -21.26 5.86 -14.22
CA ILE A 43 -21.38 4.39 -14.29
C ILE A 43 -22.05 4.02 -15.61
N PRO A 44 -21.57 2.99 -16.35
CA PRO A 44 -20.63 1.94 -15.91
C PRO A 44 -19.18 2.10 -16.39
N ASN A 45 -18.73 3.30 -16.74
CA ASN A 45 -17.42 3.52 -17.35
C ASN A 45 -16.32 3.56 -16.29
N PHE A 46 -15.78 2.39 -15.95
CA PHE A 46 -14.63 2.25 -15.06
C PHE A 46 -13.35 2.09 -15.86
N GLU A 47 -12.31 2.85 -15.50
CA GLU A 47 -10.98 2.75 -16.08
C GLU A 47 -9.97 2.33 -15.01
N LEU A 48 -9.16 1.32 -15.31
CA LEU A 48 -8.06 0.92 -14.44
C LEU A 48 -6.97 1.98 -14.48
N VAL A 49 -6.76 2.69 -13.37
CA VAL A 49 -5.73 3.74 -13.29
C VAL A 49 -4.44 3.25 -12.64
N GLY A 50 -4.50 2.15 -11.89
CA GLY A 50 -3.31 1.51 -11.35
C GLY A 50 -3.57 0.68 -10.10
N ILE A 51 -2.53 0.48 -9.30
CA ILE A 51 -2.57 -0.34 -8.09
C ILE A 51 -1.99 0.40 -6.89
N VAL A 52 -2.51 0.14 -5.70
CA VAL A 52 -1.98 0.65 -4.44
C VAL A 52 -0.64 -0.03 -4.13
N SER A 53 0.41 0.76 -3.93
CA SER A 53 1.75 0.25 -3.61
C SER A 53 2.07 0.43 -2.12
N ALA A 54 1.86 1.63 -1.60
CA ALA A 54 2.30 2.01 -0.25
C ALA A 54 1.34 3.01 0.41
N VAL A 55 1.41 3.08 1.74
CA VAL A 55 0.71 4.10 2.53
C VAL A 55 1.73 5.08 3.08
N ALA A 56 1.34 6.36 3.23
CA ALA A 56 2.15 7.31 3.97
C ALA A 56 2.27 6.83 5.43
N ALA A 57 3.49 6.78 5.95
CA ALA A 57 3.73 6.43 7.33
C ALA A 57 4.95 7.19 7.87
N ASP A 58 4.85 7.60 9.12
CA ASP A 58 5.99 8.06 9.90
C ASP A 58 6.58 6.91 10.70
N GLU A 59 7.80 7.09 11.18
CA GLU A 59 8.47 6.17 12.08
C GLU A 59 8.76 6.88 13.39
N GLU A 60 8.29 6.29 14.48
CA GLU A 60 8.47 6.81 15.84
C GLU A 60 9.24 5.80 16.68
N ALA A 61 10.15 6.28 17.52
CA ALA A 61 10.81 5.45 18.52
C ALA A 61 9.87 5.30 19.73
N VAL A 62 9.50 4.06 20.06
CA VAL A 62 8.68 3.74 21.23
C VAL A 62 9.44 2.84 22.19
N LEU A 63 9.12 2.95 23.48
CA LEU A 63 9.57 1.98 24.48
C LEU A 63 8.65 0.76 24.45
N ILE A 64 9.23 -0.41 24.26
CA ILE A 64 8.52 -1.70 24.35
C ILE A 64 9.15 -2.57 25.44
N PRO A 65 8.41 -3.54 26.00
CA PRO A 65 9.00 -4.57 26.82
C PRO A 65 10.09 -5.35 26.07
N ASP A 66 11.13 -5.77 26.77
CA ASP A 66 12.07 -6.77 26.26
C ASP A 66 11.28 -8.02 25.78
N PRO A 67 11.44 -8.48 24.52
CA PRO A 67 10.74 -9.67 24.01
C PRO A 67 11.02 -10.95 24.79
N SER A 68 12.15 -11.02 25.49
CA SER A 68 12.51 -12.13 26.39
C SER A 68 11.76 -12.06 27.73
N TYR A 69 11.07 -10.96 28.02
CA TYR A 69 10.25 -10.81 29.21
C TYR A 69 8.98 -11.66 29.07
N VAL A 70 9.04 -12.88 29.58
CA VAL A 70 7.89 -13.79 29.69
C VAL A 70 7.02 -13.34 30.87
N SER A 71 6.15 -12.39 30.60
CA SER A 71 4.99 -12.11 31.44
C SER A 71 3.77 -12.50 30.63
N ASP A 72 3.03 -13.48 31.13
CA ASP A 72 1.65 -13.70 30.69
C ASP A 72 0.95 -12.35 30.73
N ARG A 73 0.43 -11.94 29.56
CA ARG A 73 -0.24 -10.66 29.25
C ARG A 73 -0.37 -9.71 30.47
N PRO A 74 0.45 -8.64 30.57
CA PRO A 74 0.38 -7.75 31.72
C PRO A 74 -1.06 -7.26 31.96
N ALA A 75 -1.55 -7.43 33.18
CA ALA A 75 -2.89 -7.03 33.56
C ALA A 75 -3.03 -5.50 33.42
N HIS A 76 -4.21 -5.03 32.98
CA HIS A 76 -4.49 -3.61 32.88
C HIS A 76 -4.25 -2.91 34.23
N GLY A 77 -3.46 -1.83 34.23
CA GLY A 77 -3.16 -1.04 35.43
C GLY A 77 -1.93 -1.48 36.23
N GLN A 78 -1.28 -2.60 35.87
CA GLN A 78 -0.05 -3.02 36.53
C GLN A 78 1.17 -2.26 35.98
N PRO A 79 2.06 -1.72 36.84
CA PRO A 79 3.31 -1.13 36.40
C PRO A 79 4.19 -2.16 35.69
N TYR A 80 4.84 -1.74 34.59
CA TYR A 80 5.85 -2.55 33.93
C TYR A 80 7.16 -2.53 34.74
N ILE A 81 7.70 -3.71 35.07
CA ILE A 81 8.90 -3.87 35.94
C ILE A 81 10.13 -4.35 35.13
N GLY A 82 9.95 -4.73 33.86
CA GLY A 82 11.04 -5.23 33.02
C GLY A 82 11.94 -4.11 32.47
N ARG A 83 12.97 -4.51 31.71
CA ARG A 83 13.84 -3.57 30.99
C ARG A 83 13.13 -3.06 29.73
N PRO A 84 12.87 -1.75 29.59
CA PRO A 84 12.35 -1.22 28.35
C PRO A 84 13.46 -1.18 27.30
N ILE A 85 13.09 -1.46 26.04
CA ILE A 85 13.96 -1.29 24.88
C ILE A 85 13.32 -0.34 23.87
N ILE A 86 14.14 0.33 23.08
CA ILE A 86 13.67 1.20 22.00
C ILE A 86 13.35 0.32 20.79
N SER A 87 12.17 0.52 20.21
CA SER A 87 11.75 -0.13 18.97
C SER A 87 11.11 0.87 18.03
N PRO A 88 11.42 0.82 16.72
CA PRO A 88 10.74 1.64 15.74
C PRO A 88 9.30 1.14 15.54
N ARG A 89 8.36 2.07 15.57
CA ARG A 89 6.94 1.83 15.26
C ARG A 89 6.52 2.68 14.08
N LYS A 90 5.96 2.02 13.07
CA LYS A 90 5.34 2.71 11.92
C LYS A 90 3.97 3.24 12.30
N VAL A 91 3.76 4.54 12.12
CA VAL A 91 2.48 5.23 12.31
C VAL A 91 1.92 5.59 10.95
N VAL A 92 0.85 4.91 10.55
CA VAL A 92 0.21 5.14 9.24
C VAL A 92 -0.53 6.46 9.25
N LYS A 93 -0.20 7.34 8.29
CA LYS A 93 -0.95 8.55 7.98
C LYS A 93 -2.08 8.19 7.02
N TYR A 94 -3.25 7.96 7.57
CA TYR A 94 -4.45 7.69 6.78
C TYR A 94 -4.85 8.91 5.95
N GLY A 95 -5.50 8.66 4.81
CA GLY A 95 -5.94 9.71 3.88
C GLY A 95 -4.91 10.06 2.80
N VAL A 96 -3.68 9.53 2.84
CA VAL A 96 -2.75 9.63 1.70
C VAL A 96 -2.10 8.29 1.41
N THR A 97 -2.37 7.78 0.22
CA THR A 97 -1.83 6.51 -0.29
C THR A 97 -1.14 6.73 -1.61
N TYR A 98 -0.06 6.00 -1.84
CA TYR A 98 0.70 5.99 -3.08
C TYR A 98 0.23 4.83 -3.95
N GLY A 99 -0.03 5.13 -5.21
CA GLY A 99 -0.35 4.15 -6.24
C GLY A 99 0.66 4.21 -7.38
N ILE A 100 0.87 3.05 -8.01
CA ILE A 100 1.64 2.92 -9.25
C ILE A 100 0.64 2.98 -10.41
N GLY A 101 0.87 3.92 -11.32
CA GLY A 101 0.06 4.14 -12.51
C GLY A 101 0.04 2.94 -13.46
N ILE A 102 -1.08 2.74 -14.13
CA ILE A 102 -1.23 1.65 -15.10
C ILE A 102 -0.19 1.75 -16.23
N GLU A 103 0.18 2.95 -16.65
CA GLU A 103 1.20 3.14 -17.69
C GLU A 103 2.58 2.67 -17.23
N ALA A 104 2.96 2.91 -15.96
CA ALA A 104 4.22 2.39 -15.41
C ALA A 104 4.24 0.85 -15.38
N ILE A 105 3.09 0.22 -15.07
CA ILE A 105 2.94 -1.24 -15.10
C ILE A 105 3.06 -1.77 -16.54
N ARG A 106 2.43 -1.10 -17.51
CA ARG A 106 2.51 -1.47 -18.92
C ARG A 106 3.92 -1.34 -19.47
N GLU A 107 4.60 -0.24 -19.16
CA GLU A 107 6.02 -0.02 -19.50
C GLU A 107 6.90 -1.14 -18.91
N PHE A 108 6.68 -1.50 -17.64
CA PHE A 108 7.41 -2.58 -16.98
C PHE A 108 7.19 -3.94 -17.67
N ILE A 109 5.94 -4.30 -17.96
CA ILE A 109 5.61 -5.57 -18.65
C ILE A 109 6.23 -5.59 -20.04
N ALA A 110 6.13 -4.49 -20.79
CA ALA A 110 6.69 -4.39 -22.13
C ALA A 110 8.21 -4.52 -22.12
N ALA A 111 8.89 -3.85 -21.19
CA ALA A 111 10.35 -3.91 -21.05
C ALA A 111 10.87 -5.28 -20.62
N ASN A 112 10.05 -6.10 -19.94
CA ASN A 112 10.44 -7.40 -19.39
C ASN A 112 9.73 -8.58 -20.09
N ARG A 113 9.19 -8.37 -21.29
CA ARG A 113 8.38 -9.36 -22.02
C ARG A 113 9.04 -10.74 -22.07
N GLU A 114 10.29 -10.79 -22.51
CA GLU A 114 11.02 -12.06 -22.71
C GLU A 114 11.18 -12.84 -21.39
N ALA A 115 11.52 -12.14 -20.31
CA ALA A 115 11.63 -12.76 -18.99
C ALA A 115 10.28 -13.27 -18.49
N ILE A 116 9.21 -12.48 -18.62
CA ILE A 116 7.85 -12.84 -18.20
C ILE A 116 7.35 -14.07 -18.98
N GLU A 117 7.57 -14.11 -20.29
CA GLU A 117 7.21 -15.24 -21.14
C GLU A 117 8.06 -16.47 -20.84
N GLY A 118 9.32 -16.28 -20.47
CA GLY A 118 10.20 -17.34 -19.94
C GLY A 118 9.67 -18.02 -18.68
N TYR A 119 8.87 -17.33 -17.87
CA TYR A 119 8.16 -17.91 -16.72
C TYR A 119 6.80 -18.55 -17.08
N GLY A 120 6.45 -18.63 -18.37
CA GLY A 120 5.20 -19.22 -18.84
C GLY A 120 3.98 -18.29 -18.75
N LEU A 121 4.18 -17.00 -18.50
CA LEU A 121 3.13 -15.98 -18.47
C LEU A 121 2.99 -15.31 -19.84
N LYS A 122 1.76 -15.23 -20.37
CA LYS A 122 1.52 -14.54 -21.65
C LYS A 122 1.48 -13.03 -21.43
N SER A 123 2.55 -12.33 -21.79
CA SER A 123 2.66 -10.87 -21.67
C SER A 123 1.54 -10.12 -22.43
N SER A 124 1.08 -10.69 -23.55
CA SER A 124 0.01 -10.12 -24.37
C SER A 124 -1.34 -10.02 -23.66
N LEU A 125 -1.62 -10.89 -22.69
CA LEU A 125 -2.85 -10.82 -21.90
C LEU A 125 -2.80 -9.73 -20.82
N LEU A 126 -1.61 -9.25 -20.47
CA LEU A 126 -1.40 -8.25 -19.41
C LEU A 126 -1.37 -6.80 -19.95
N LEU A 127 -1.38 -6.64 -21.28
CA LEU A 127 -1.28 -5.34 -21.97
C LEU A 127 -2.56 -4.95 -22.76
N GLN A 128 -3.61 -5.78 -22.68
CA GLN A 128 -4.95 -5.49 -23.23
C GLN A 128 -5.66 -4.45 -22.38
#